data_AF-A0A533VHS3-F1
#
_entry.id   AF-A0A533VHS3-F1
#
_cell.length_a   1.000
_cell.length_b   1.000
_cell.length_c   1.000
_cell.angle_alpha   90.00
_cell.angle_beta   90.00
_cell.angle_gamma   90.00
#
_symmetry.space_group_name_H-M   'P 1'
#
loop_
_entity.id
_entity.type
_entity.pdbx_description
1 polymer ?
#
loop_
_entity_poly.entity_id
_entity_poly.type
_entity_poly.pdbx_seq_one_letter_code
_entity_poly.pdbx_strand_id
1 'polypeptide(L)' 'MIIFSINLQILIILWWVGAIISGISLVIPQYNYYLILGSLGWITVGITSGLIIYALARNNKESQRNMSSNIS' A
#
# COMPACT_ATOMS: atom_id res chain seq x y z
N MET A 1 -3.36 -17.82 11.75
CA MET A 1 -2.43 -18.09 10.63
C MET A 1 -2.91 -17.30 9.41
N ILE A 2 -2.38 -16.10 9.22
CA ILE A 2 -2.07 -15.36 7.97
C ILE A 2 -1.21 -14.20 8.51
N ILE A 3 0.00 -14.54 8.94
CA ILE A 3 1.03 -13.54 9.22
C ILE A 3 1.70 -13.39 7.87
N PHE A 4 1.08 -12.59 6.99
CA PHE A 4 1.86 -12.03 5.90
C PHE A 4 2.97 -11.27 6.61
N SER A 5 4.21 -11.74 6.45
CA SER A 5 5.37 -10.87 6.51
C SER A 5 5.10 -9.82 5.44
N ILE A 6 4.37 -8.77 5.79
CA ILE A 6 4.00 -7.68 4.90
C ILE A 6 5.32 -7.01 4.56
N ASN A 7 5.93 -7.47 3.47
CA ASN A 7 7.15 -6.88 2.99
C ASN A 7 6.76 -5.53 2.43
N LEU A 8 7.17 -4.48 3.16
CA LEU A 8 6.88 -3.10 2.83
C LEU A 8 7.27 -2.80 1.37
N GLN A 9 8.31 -3.46 0.84
CA GLN A 9 8.73 -3.36 -0.56
C GLN A 9 7.64 -3.83 -1.53
N ILE A 10 6.98 -4.95 -1.25
CA ILE A 10 5.90 -5.49 -2.11
C ILE A 10 4.69 -4.55 -2.08
N LEU A 11 4.36 -3.98 -0.92
CA LEU A 11 3.28 -2.98 -0.81
C LEU A 11 3.59 -1.70 -1.59
N ILE A 12 4.84 -1.22 -1.52
CA ILE A 12 5.29 -0.06 -2.30
C ILE A 12 5.20 -0.36 -3.80
N ILE A 13 5.65 -1.53 -4.26
CA ILE A 13 5.58 -1.93 -5.67
C ILE A 13 4.12 -1.97 -6.12
N LEU A 14 3.23 -2.57 -5.33
CA LEU A 14 1.81 -2.66 -5.64
C LEU A 14 1.13 -1.28 -5.68
N TRP A 15 1.54 -0.37 -4.79
CA TRP A 15 1.10 1.03 -4.78
C TRP A 15 1.51 1.75 -6.08
N TRP A 16 2.76 1.60 -6.51
CA TRP A 16 3.25 2.17 -7.77
C TRP A 16 2.53 1.60 -8.99
N VAL A 17 2.25 0.31 -9.02
CA VAL A 17 1.48 -0.33 -10.10
C VAL A 17 0.07 0.28 -10.18
N GLY A 18 -0.62 0.44 -9.05
CA GLY A 18 -1.93 1.08 -9.01
C GLY A 18 -1.91 2.54 -9.48
N ALA A 19 -0.88 3.29 -9.09
CA ALA A 19 -0.68 4.68 -9.51
C ALA A 19 -0.41 4.79 -11.03
N ILE A 20 0.40 3.88 -11.59
CA ILE A 20 0.68 3.83 -13.04
C ILE A 20 -0.58 3.48 -13.82
N ILE A 21 -1.35 2.47 -13.39
CA ILE A 21 -2.61 2.09 -14.06
C ILE A 21 -3.59 3.27 -14.07
N SER A 22 -3.71 3.97 -12.94
CA SER A 22 -4.54 5.17 -12.85
C SER A 22 -4.02 6.30 -13.75
N GLY A 23 -2.71 6.51 -13.78
CA GLY A 23 -2.07 7.52 -14.66
C GLY A 23 -2.27 7.23 -16.14
N ILE A 24 -2.08 5.98 -16.57
CA ILE A 24 -2.31 5.54 -17.96
C ILE A 24 -3.80 5.71 -18.32
N SER A 25 -4.69 5.42 -17.37
CA SER A 25 -6.13 5.62 -17.54
C SER A 25 -6.48 7.08 -17.84
N LEU A 26 -5.74 8.06 -17.34
CA LEU A 26 -5.95 9.49 -17.65
C LEU A 26 -5.58 9.87 -19.08
N VAL A 27 -4.64 9.14 -19.69
CA VAL A 27 -4.10 9.44 -21.03
C VAL A 27 -4.98 8.86 -22.15
N ILE A 28 -5.77 7.83 -21.85
CA ILE A 28 -6.66 7.19 -22.82
C ILE A 28 -8.01 7.93 -22.85
N PRO A 29 -8.40 8.58 -23.96
CA PRO A 29 -9.62 9.40 -24.06
C PRO A 29 -10.92 8.56 -24.20
N GLN A 30 -10.95 7.34 -23.65
CA GLN A 30 -12.12 6.47 -23.64
C GLN A 30 -12.81 6.58 -22.27
N TYR A 31 -13.85 7.42 -22.19
CA TYR A 31 -14.57 7.76 -20.96
C TYR A 31 -15.03 6.55 -20.12
N ASN A 32 -15.47 5.47 -20.76
CA ASN A 32 -15.90 4.25 -20.06
C ASN A 32 -14.73 3.46 -19.43
N TYR A 33 -13.62 3.35 -20.16
CA TYR A 33 -12.41 2.69 -19.65
C TYR A 33 -11.73 3.53 -18.57
N TYR A 34 -11.77 4.85 -18.71
CA TYR A 34 -11.24 5.82 -17.75
C TYR A 34 -11.84 5.63 -16.35
N LEU A 35 -13.18 5.55 -16.26
CA LEU A 35 -13.88 5.47 -14.97
C LEU A 35 -13.57 4.16 -14.25
N ILE A 36 -13.55 3.04 -14.98
CA ILE A 36 -13.36 1.71 -14.40
C ILE A 36 -11.90 1.52 -13.99
N LEU A 37 -10.95 1.73 -14.91
CA LEU A 37 -9.52 1.51 -14.64
C LEU A 37 -8.94 2.54 -13.67
N GLY A 38 -9.36 3.80 -13.79
CA GLY A 38 -8.97 4.86 -12.88
C GLY A 38 -9.45 4.59 -11.46
N SER A 39 -10.73 4.24 -11.27
CA SER A 39 -11.27 3.94 -9.93
C SER A 39 -10.62 2.70 -9.30
N LEU A 40 -10.42 1.63 -10.07
CA LEU A 40 -9.70 0.43 -9.61
C LEU A 40 -8.25 0.75 -9.18
N GLY A 41 -7.55 1.57 -9.96
CA GLY A 41 -6.20 2.04 -9.64
C GLY A 41 -6.17 2.85 -8.34
N TRP A 42 -7.09 3.82 -8.19
CA TRP A 42 -7.20 4.64 -6.97
C TRP A 42 -7.60 3.85 -5.73
N ILE A 43 -8.50 2.86 -5.85
CA ILE A 43 -8.88 1.96 -4.75
C ILE A 43 -7.65 1.16 -4.30
N THR A 44 -6.88 0.62 -5.25
CA THR A 44 -5.64 -0.11 -4.97
C THR A 44 -4.64 0.76 -4.23
N VAL A 45 -4.42 1.99 -4.69
CA VAL A 45 -3.54 2.99 -4.06
C VAL A 45 -4.01 3.33 -2.65
N GLY A 46 -5.31 3.50 -2.43
CA GLY A 46 -5.88 3.79 -1.12
C GLY A 46 -5.67 2.66 -0.11
N ILE A 47 -6.01 1.42 -0.52
CA ILE A 47 -5.86 0.23 0.33
C ILE A 47 -4.39 -0.04 0.66
N THR A 48 -3.51 0.02 -0.35
CA THR A 48 -2.07 -0.17 -0.15
C THR A 48 -1.46 0.90 0.74
N SER A 49 -1.84 2.18 0.59
CA SER A 49 -1.41 3.26 1.49
C SER A 49 -1.78 2.98 2.95
N GLY A 50 -3.02 2.55 3.21
CA GLY A 50 -3.47 2.21 4.56
C GLY A 50 -2.68 1.04 5.16
N LEU A 51 -2.43 0.01 4.37
CA LEU A 51 -1.62 -1.15 4.77
C LEU A 51 -0.16 -0.76 5.05
N ILE A 52 0.44 0.15 4.27
CA ILE A 52 1.81 0.64 4.48
C ILE A 52 1.90 1.37 5.83
N ILE A 53 0.98 2.30 6.09
CA ILE A 53 0.94 3.06 7.34
C ILE A 53 0.73 2.12 8.53
N TYR A 54 -0.19 1.15 8.40
CA TYR A 54 -0.44 0.15 9.44
C TYR A 54 0.80 -0.70 9.73
N ALA A 55 1.47 -1.19 8.68
CA ALA A 55 2.69 -1.98 8.83
C ALA A 55 3.82 -1.16 9.50
N LEU A 56 3.98 0.10 9.12
CA LEU A 56 4.96 1.00 9.74
C LEU A 56 4.66 1.23 11.22
N ALA A 57 3.40 1.51 11.55
CA ALA A 57 2.95 1.73 12.92
C ALA A 57 3.12 0.47 13.79
N ARG A 58 2.83 -0.71 13.23
CA ARG A 58 3.04 -2.00 13.90
C ARG A 58 4.52 -2.25 14.16
N ASN A 59 5.38 -2.09 13.16
CA ASN A 59 6.83 -2.32 13.31
C ASN A 59 7.44 -1.36 14.34
N ASN A 60 6.99 -0.12 14.40
CA ASN A 60 7.46 0.83 15.42
C ASN A 60 7.08 0.38 16.84
N LYS A 61 5.85 -0.09 17.05
CA LYS A 61 5.41 -0.62 18.35
C LYS A 61 6.21 -1.86 18.79
N GLU A 62 6.54 -2.72 17.84
CA GLU A 62 7.33 -3.93 18.07
C GLU A 62 8.79 -3.57 18.40
N SER A 63 9.37 -2.60 17.70
CA SER A 63 10.71 -2.06 17.99
C SER A 63 10.80 -1.44 19.40
N GLN A 64 9.79 -0.66 19.81
CA GLN A 64 9.76 -0.03 21.14
C GLN A 64 9.68 -1.07 22.27
N ARG A 65 8.91 -2.14 22.08
CA ARG A 65 8.85 -3.26 23.04
C ARG A 65 10.20 -3.95 23.21
N ASN A 66 10.88 -4.24 22.11
CA ASN A 66 12.18 -4.91 22.14
C ASN A 66 13.28 -4.06 22.80
N MET A 67 13.23 -2.73 22.64
CA MET A 67 14.12 -1.83 23.38
C MET A 67 13.80 -1.81 24.88
N SER A 68 12.52 -1.74 25.25
CA SER A 68 12.13 -1.74 26.67
C SER A 68 12.51 -3.02 27.41
N SER A 69 12.49 -4.18 26.76
CA SER A 69 12.87 -5.46 27.39
C SER A 69 14.38 -5.70 27.46
N ASN A 70 15.19 -4.94 26.71
CA ASN A 70 16.66 -5.06 26.75
C ASN A 70 17.28 -4.19 27.85
N ILE A 71 16.50 -3.25 28.40
CA ILE A 71 16.94 -2.30 29.43
C ILE A 71 16.56 -2.81 30.85
N SER A 72 15.64 -3.76 30.97
CA SER A 72 15.23 -4.43 32.22
C SER A 72 16.04 -5.69 32.50
#